data_AF-A0A2R3QQX6-F1
#
_entry.id   AF-A0A2R3QQX6-F1
#
_cell.length_a   1.000
_cell.length_b   1.000
_cell.length_c   1.000
_cell.angle_alpha   90.00
_cell.angle_beta   90.00
_cell.angle_gamma   90.00
#
_symmetry.space_group_name_H-M   'P 1'
#
loop_
_entity.id
_entity.type
_entity.pdbx_description
1 polymer ?
#
loop_
_entity_poly.entity_id
_entity_poly.type
_entity_poly.pdbx_seq_one_letter_code
_entity_poly.pdbx_strand_id
1 'polypeptide(L)'
;MTTLIEALQGADMLEIDGLHAWQFELDDALLQKPDADATQPLLWIECMDGRTARRWQFSLASVRASAHDAPNDSWTLADANGPHVLKCFAAFRGDNLDDEDDEDDEDDDEVP
;
A
#
# COMPACT_ATOMS: atom_id res chain seq x y z
N MET A 1 -10.81 1.72 2.19
CA MET A 1 -9.58 2.48 2.50
C MET A 1 -8.42 1.50 2.55
N THR A 2 -7.74 1.28 1.43
CA THR A 2 -6.63 0.31 1.32
C THR A 2 -5.35 0.93 1.88
N THR A 3 -4.69 0.24 2.80
CA THR A 3 -3.38 0.65 3.31
C THR A 3 -2.27 0.20 2.36
N LEU A 4 -1.12 0.88 2.40
CA LEU A 4 0.06 0.49 1.62
C LEU A 4 0.44 -0.99 1.87
N ILE A 5 0.27 -1.47 3.10
CA ILE A 5 0.56 -2.85 3.49
C ILE A 5 -0.33 -3.83 2.72
N GLU A 6 -1.63 -3.58 2.67
CA GLU A 6 -2.58 -4.41 1.93
C GLU A 6 -2.29 -4.38 0.43
N ALA A 7 -1.96 -3.21 -0.11
CA ALA A 7 -1.57 -3.06 -1.50
C ALA A 7 -0.31 -3.86 -1.84
N LEU A 8 0.72 -3.83 -0.96
CA LEU A 8 1.96 -4.59 -1.13
C LEU A 8 1.75 -6.10 -1.03
N GLN A 9 0.87 -6.58 -0.14
CA GLN A 9 0.56 -8.01 -0.02
C GLN A 9 -0.11 -8.57 -1.29
N GLY A 10 -0.85 -7.73 -2.03
CA GLY A 10 -1.46 -8.09 -3.32
C GLY A 10 -0.65 -7.68 -4.54
N ALA A 11 0.46 -6.97 -4.36
CA ALA A 11 1.31 -6.52 -5.46
C ALA A 11 2.25 -7.63 -5.92
N ASP A 12 2.49 -7.71 -7.23
CA ASP A 12 3.57 -8.53 -7.79
C ASP A 12 4.76 -7.65 -8.21
N MET A 13 4.52 -6.36 -8.38
CA MET A 13 5.49 -5.38 -8.82
C MET A 13 5.22 -4.05 -8.12
N LEU A 14 6.26 -3.28 -7.86
CA LEU A 14 6.15 -1.92 -7.36
C LEU A 14 7.03 -0.98 -8.18
N GLU A 15 6.73 0.31 -8.14
CA GLU A 15 7.61 1.35 -8.64
C GLU A 15 7.92 2.34 -7.51
N ILE A 16 9.19 2.70 -7.37
CA ILE A 16 9.67 3.69 -6.42
C ILE A 16 10.42 4.80 -7.15
N ASP A 17 9.93 6.04 -7.05
CA ASP A 17 10.47 7.22 -7.77
C ASP A 17 10.68 7.01 -9.28
N GLY A 18 9.80 6.22 -9.93
CA GLY A 18 9.92 5.88 -11.35
C GLY A 18 10.82 4.67 -11.66
N LEU A 19 11.36 3.99 -10.64
CA LEU A 19 12.14 2.76 -10.78
C LEU A 19 11.30 1.52 -10.47
N HIS A 20 11.17 0.62 -11.44
CA HIS A 20 10.40 -0.61 -11.28
C HIS A 20 11.17 -1.63 -10.44
N ALA A 21 10.63 -1.99 -9.28
CA ALA A 21 11.15 -3.02 -8.40
C ALA A 21 10.21 -4.22 -8.36
N TRP A 22 10.82 -5.38 -8.47
CA TRP A 22 10.20 -6.70 -8.58
C TRP A 22 10.67 -7.59 -7.43
N GLN A 23 11.77 -7.21 -6.79
CA GLN A 23 12.32 -7.84 -5.59
C GLN A 23 11.93 -6.98 -4.40
N PHE A 24 10.93 -7.39 -3.65
CA PHE A 24 10.58 -6.74 -2.40
C PHE A 24 10.11 -7.76 -1.37
N GLU A 25 10.26 -7.40 -0.11
CA GLU A 25 9.93 -8.27 1.02
C GLU A 25 9.25 -7.45 2.10
N LEU A 26 8.21 -8.02 2.70
CA LEU A 26 7.43 -7.42 3.77
C LEU A 26 7.52 -8.32 5.00
N ASP A 27 7.79 -7.75 6.17
CA ASP A 27 7.82 -8.51 7.43
C ASP A 27 6.41 -8.62 8.04
N ASP A 28 5.65 -9.63 7.62
CA ASP A 28 4.32 -9.91 8.17
C ASP A 28 4.36 -10.26 9.66
N ALA A 29 5.46 -10.85 10.15
CA ALA A 29 5.61 -11.18 11.56
C ALA A 29 5.74 -9.91 12.41
N LEU A 30 6.35 -8.85 11.88
CA LEU A 30 6.39 -7.53 12.50
C LEU A 30 4.99 -6.89 12.54
N LEU A 31 4.20 -7.02 11.47
CA LEU A 31 2.81 -6.51 11.43
C LEU A 31 1.91 -7.17 12.47
N GLN A 32 2.10 -8.48 12.70
CA GLN A 32 1.34 -9.24 13.69
C GLN A 32 1.75 -8.92 15.14
N LYS A 33 2.88 -8.23 15.36
CA LYS A 33 3.36 -7.86 16.69
C LYS A 33 2.86 -6.46 17.07
N PRO A 34 1.90 -6.33 18.00
CA PRO A 34 1.37 -5.03 18.40
C PRO A 34 2.38 -4.17 19.17
N ASP A 35 3.37 -4.80 19.82
CA ASP A 35 4.46 -4.14 20.57
C ASP A 35 5.74 -4.02 19.73
N ALA A 36 5.64 -4.19 18.40
CA ALA A 36 6.78 -4.02 17.51
C ALA A 36 7.30 -2.58 17.57
N ASP A 37 8.61 -2.44 17.75
CA ASP A 37 9.26 -1.14 17.65
C ASP A 37 9.04 -0.57 16.23
N ALA A 38 8.43 0.62 16.17
CA ALA A 38 8.00 1.23 14.92
C ALA A 38 9.16 1.72 14.04
N THR A 39 10.38 1.77 14.59
CA THR A 39 11.61 2.07 13.83
C THR A 39 12.17 0.85 13.12
N GLN A 40 11.68 -0.35 13.44
CA GLN A 40 12.09 -1.56 12.76
C GLN A 40 11.69 -1.50 11.27
N PRO A 41 12.56 -2.00 10.40
CA PRO A 41 12.22 -2.13 8.99
C PRO A 41 11.09 -3.13 8.79
N LEU A 42 10.07 -2.67 8.07
CA LEU A 42 8.94 -3.49 7.67
C LEU A 42 9.05 -3.91 6.20
N LEU A 43 9.56 -3.03 5.35
CA LEU A 43 9.55 -3.19 3.91
C LEU A 43 10.96 -3.02 3.36
N TRP A 44 11.40 -4.00 2.57
CA TRP A 44 12.64 -3.94 1.80
C TRP A 44 12.32 -4.02 0.33
N ILE A 45 12.96 -3.16 -0.45
CA ILE A 45 12.76 -3.09 -1.89
C ILE A 45 14.14 -3.11 -2.54
N GLU A 46 14.31 -3.95 -3.55
CA GLU A 46 15.49 -4.03 -4.39
C GLU A 46 15.13 -3.85 -5.86
N CYS A 47 15.80 -2.90 -6.51
CA CYS A 47 15.67 -2.62 -7.94
C CYS A 47 17.04 -2.70 -8.60
N MET A 48 17.09 -3.12 -9.87
CA MET A 48 18.30 -2.98 -10.69
C MET A 48 18.20 -1.76 -11.61
N ASP A 49 18.97 -0.73 -11.30
CA ASP A 49 19.20 0.43 -12.16
C ASP A 49 20.41 0.14 -13.06
N GLY A 50 20.14 -0.44 -14.24
CA GLY A 50 21.18 -0.85 -15.19
C GLY A 50 22.07 -1.98 -14.69
N ARG A 51 23.19 -1.64 -14.05
CA ARG A 51 24.14 -2.60 -13.42
C ARG A 51 24.24 -2.44 -11.90
N THR A 52 23.50 -1.50 -11.32
CA THR A 52 23.56 -1.18 -9.90
C THR A 52 22.28 -1.63 -9.22
N ALA A 53 22.40 -2.52 -8.24
CA ALA A 53 21.30 -2.85 -7.34
C ALA A 53 21.09 -1.69 -6.35
N ARG A 54 19.91 -1.08 -6.38
CA ARG A 54 19.47 -0.09 -5.41
C ARG A 54 18.54 -0.77 -4.42
N ARG A 55 18.74 -0.47 -3.14
CA ARG A 55 17.92 -1.02 -2.05
C ARG A 55 17.34 0.10 -1.23
N TRP A 56 16.07 -0.03 -0.90
CA TRP A 56 15.36 0.86 0.02
C TRP A 56 14.80 0.04 1.17
N GLN A 57 14.74 0.67 2.33
CA GLN A 57 14.26 0.06 3.56
C GLN A 57 13.39 1.07 4.27
N PHE A 58 12.12 0.73 4.48
CA PHE A 58 11.17 1.60 5.16
C PHE A 58 10.77 1.01 6.51
N SER A 59 10.71 1.88 7.52
CA SER A 59 10.27 1.49 8.86
C SER A 59 8.76 1.29 8.91
N LEU A 60 8.30 0.50 9.89
CA LEU A 60 6.87 0.31 10.17
C LEU A 60 6.15 1.65 10.35
N ALA A 61 6.75 2.60 11.07
CA ALA A 61 6.20 3.94 11.25
C ALA A 61 6.03 4.68 9.91
N SER A 62 7.06 4.67 9.05
CA SER A 62 7.01 5.34 7.75
C SER A 62 5.96 4.74 6.82
N VAL A 63 5.86 3.41 6.78
CA VAL A 63 4.87 2.71 5.96
C VAL A 63 3.45 3.00 6.47
N ARG A 64 3.23 3.00 7.79
CA ARG A 64 1.92 3.31 8.39
C ARG A 64 1.55 4.78 8.30
N ALA A 65 2.52 5.68 8.31
CA ALA A 65 2.34 7.11 8.12
C ALA A 65 2.25 7.52 6.63
N SER A 66 2.27 6.54 5.71
CA SER A 66 2.16 6.81 4.28
C SER A 66 0.82 7.46 3.94
N ALA A 67 0.87 8.44 3.04
CA ALA A 67 -0.33 9.07 2.51
C ALA A 67 -0.75 8.35 1.23
N HIS A 68 -1.94 7.75 1.23
CA HIS A 68 -2.52 7.14 0.04
C HIS A 68 -3.15 8.21 -0.86
N ASP A 69 -2.70 8.24 -2.10
CA ASP A 69 -3.20 9.07 -3.19
C ASP A 69 -4.03 8.17 -4.13
N ALA A 70 -5.34 8.12 -3.85
CA ALA A 70 -6.30 7.38 -4.66
C ALA A 70 -6.34 7.77 -6.15
N PRO A 71 -6.23 9.05 -6.57
CA PRO A 71 -6.32 9.38 -7.99
C PRO A 71 -5.12 8.87 -8.80
N ASN A 72 -3.95 8.70 -8.19
CA ASN A 72 -2.78 8.14 -8.86
C ASN A 72 -2.49 6.68 -8.51
N ASP A 73 -3.25 6.10 -7.57
CA ASP A 73 -2.99 4.79 -6.96
C ASP A 73 -1.53 4.69 -6.48
N SER A 74 -1.15 5.66 -5.65
CA SER A 74 0.23 5.81 -5.18
C SER A 74 0.30 6.17 -3.71
N TRP A 75 1.41 5.85 -3.06
CA TRP A 75 1.66 6.10 -1.66
C TRP A 75 2.90 6.96 -1.51
N THR A 76 2.78 8.04 -0.75
CA THR A 76 3.93 8.88 -0.40
C THR A 76 4.49 8.45 0.95
N LEU A 77 5.73 7.99 0.97
CA LEU A 77 6.46 7.64 2.19
C LEU A 77 7.54 8.68 2.47
N ALA A 78 7.75 9.00 3.74
CA ALA A 78 8.90 9.78 4.16
C ALA A 78 10.02 8.83 4.65
N ASP A 79 11.19 8.95 4.03
CA ASP A 79 12.44 8.33 4.48
C ASP A 79 13.42 9.39 5.01
N ALA A 80 14.53 8.94 5.60
CA ALA A 80 15.66 9.77 5.98
C ALA A 80 16.22 10.61 4.82
N ASN A 81 16.05 10.18 3.56
CA ASN A 81 16.53 10.90 2.38
C ASN A 81 15.50 11.84 1.73
N GLY A 82 14.24 11.81 2.17
CA GLY A 82 13.16 12.63 1.60
C GLY A 82 11.86 11.85 1.36
N PRO A 83 10.85 12.50 0.77
CA PRO A 83 9.63 11.84 0.34
C PRO A 83 9.91 10.98 -0.91
N HIS A 84 9.43 9.74 -0.86
CA HIS A 84 9.48 8.77 -1.96
C HIS A 84 8.05 8.43 -2.37
N VAL A 85 7.81 8.38 -3.68
CA VAL A 85 6.52 7.95 -4.22
C VAL A 85 6.61 6.48 -4.60
N LEU A 86 5.74 5.68 -3.98
CA LEU A 86 5.57 4.27 -4.29
C LEU A 86 4.27 4.03 -5.04
N LYS A 87 4.31 3.20 -6.07
CA LYS A 87 3.13 2.71 -6.77
C LYS A 87 3.14 1.19 -6.75
N CYS A 88 2.06 0.60 -6.27
CA CYS A 88 1.89 -0.84 -6.24
C CYS A 88 1.19 -1.28 -7.53
N PHE A 89 1.75 -2.27 -8.21
CA PHE A 89 1.15 -2.89 -9.39
C PHE A 89 0.72 -4.31 -9.01
N ALA A 90 -0.54 -4.43 -8.59
CA ALA A 90 -1.19 -5.72 -8.42
C ALA A 90 -1.48 -6.33 -9.79
N ALA A 91 -1.11 -7.60 -10.00
CA ALA A 91 -1.52 -8.32 -11.21
C ALA A 91 -3.01 -8.67 -11.10
N PHE A 92 -3.89 -7.73 -11.46
CA PHE A 92 -5.35 -7.91 -11.64
C PHE A 92 -5.96 -9.10 -10.87
N ARG A 93 -5.99 -9.00 -9.54
CA ARG A 93 -7.15 -9.56 -8.82
C ARG A 93 -8.18 -8.46 -8.86
N GLY A 94 -9.27 -8.70 -9.61
CA GLY A 94 -10.39 -7.78 -9.70
C GLY A 94 -10.79 -7.34 -8.30
N ASP A 95 -10.61 -6.05 -8.02
CA ASP A 95 -11.22 -5.39 -6.88
C ASP A 95 -12.72 -5.39 -7.15
N ASN A 96 -13.42 -6.35 -6.56
CA ASN A 96 -14.89 -6.41 -6.55
C ASN A 96 -15.39 -5.67 -5.30
N LEU A 97 -14.98 -4.41 -5.16
CA LEU A 97 -15.68 -3.46 -4.31
C LEU A 97 -16.55 -2.62 -5.24
N ASP A 98 -17.56 -3.26 -5.83
CA ASP A 98 -18.71 -2.53 -6.33
C ASP A 98 -19.62 -2.29 -5.13
N ASP A 99 -19.65 -1.02 -4.79
CA ASP A 99 -20.68 -0.28 -4.06
C ASP A 99 -22.08 -0.85 -4.37
N GLU A 100 -22.68 -1.56 -3.42
CA GLU A 100 -24.15 -1.72 -3.37
C GLU A 100 -24.62 -1.20 -2.01
N ASP A 101 -24.48 0.10 -1.85
CA ASP A 101 -25.34 0.93 -1.02
C ASP A 101 -26.60 1.19 -1.87
N ASP A 102 -27.67 0.46 -1.64
CA ASP A 102 -29.02 0.94 -1.98
C ASP A 102 -29.93 0.58 -0.81
N GLU A 103 -30.39 1.64 -0.18
CA GLU A 103 -30.99 1.72 1.14
C GLU A 103 -32.39 1.07 1.17
N ASP A 104 -32.74 0.50 2.33
CA ASP A 104 -34.11 0.18 2.74
C ASP A 104 -35.02 1.42 2.56
N ASP A 105 -36.07 1.30 1.76
CA ASP A 105 -37.26 2.18 1.85
C ASP A 105 -38.50 1.30 2.08
N GLU A 106 -38.59 0.79 3.31
CA GLU A 106 -39.87 0.41 3.92
C GLU A 106 -40.59 1.71 4.36
N ASP A 107 -41.42 2.29 3.50
CA ASP A 107 -42.48 3.20 3.91
C ASP A 107 -43.85 2.69 3.42
N ASP A 108 -44.42 1.86 4.29
CA ASP A 108 -45.84 1.71 4.57
C ASP A 108 -46.44 3.08 4.94
N ASP A 109 -47.38 3.65 4.15
CA ASP A 109 -48.63 4.25 4.66
C ASP A 109 -49.50 4.87 3.52
N GLU A 110 -50.61 4.19 3.25
CA GLU A 110 -51.99 4.71 3.27
C GLU A 110 -52.44 6.07 2.63
N VAL A 111 -53.41 5.92 1.69
CA VAL A 111 -54.65 6.70 1.39
C VAL A 111 -54.64 8.16 0.88
N PRO A 112 -55.67 8.59 0.09
CA PRO A 112 -57.05 8.08 -0.02
C PRO A 112 -57.59 7.64 -1.38
#